data_AF-A0A0F3GZG6-F1
#
_entry.id   AF-A0A0F3GZG6-F1
#
_cell.length_a   1.000
_cell.length_b   1.000
_cell.length_c   1.000
_cell.angle_alpha   90.00
_cell.angle_beta   90.00
_cell.angle_gamma   90.00
#
_symmetry.space_group_name_H-M   'P 1'
#
loop_
_entity.id
_entity.type
_entity.pdbx_description
1 polymer ?
#
loop_
_entity_poly.entity_id
_entity_poly.type
_entity_poly.pdbx_seq_one_letter_code
_entity_poly.pdbx_strand_id
1 'polypeptide(L)' 'AAIAVSSMITEMAKGKTLTEALAITKESVADALDGLPPQKMHCSNLGADALRKAIEDYRSRL' A
#
# COMPACT_ATOMS: atom_id res chain seq x y z
N ALA A 1 -1.85 3.10 -13.40
CA ALA A 1 -1.39 2.16 -12.34
C ALA A 1 -1.17 2.90 -11.03
N ALA A 2 -0.19 3.81 -10.93
CA ALA A 2 0.16 4.47 -9.66
C ALA A 2 -1.03 5.13 -8.93
N ILE A 3 -1.89 5.90 -9.61
CA ILE A 3 -3.06 6.53 -8.97
C ILE A 3 -4.04 5.49 -8.40
N ALA A 4 -4.36 4.44 -9.17
CA ALA A 4 -5.26 3.37 -8.72
C ALA A 4 -4.68 2.59 -7.55
N VAL A 5 -3.38 2.28 -7.58
CA VAL A 5 -2.63 1.66 -6.49
C VAL A 5 -2.70 2.53 -5.23
N SER A 6 -2.37 3.82 -5.33
CA SER A 6 -2.39 4.73 -4.18
C SER A 6 -3.79 4.85 -3.57
N SER A 7 -4.83 4.95 -4.42
CA SER A 7 -6.21 4.99 -3.96
C SER A 7 -6.61 3.69 -3.24
N MET A 8 -6.28 2.54 -3.81
CA MET A 8 -6.60 1.24 -3.21
C MET A 8 -5.89 1.07 -1.87
N ILE A 9 -4.61 1.44 -1.79
CA ILE A 9 -3.83 1.39 -0.54
C ILE A 9 -4.47 2.23 0.56
N THR A 10 -4.92 3.46 0.24
CA THR A 10 -5.57 4.30 1.25
C THR A 10 -6.89 3.71 1.73
N GLU A 11 -7.67 3.09 0.85
CA GLU A 11 -8.92 2.44 1.25
C GLU A 11 -8.66 1.16 2.04
N MET A 12 -7.66 0.36 1.66
CA MET A 12 -7.25 -0.85 2.40
C MET A 12 -6.70 -0.55 3.79
N ALA A 13 -6.05 0.61 3.99
CA ALA A 13 -5.48 1.02 5.27
C ALA A 13 -6.48 1.72 6.20
N LYS A 14 -7.56 2.31 5.65
CA LYS A 14 -8.55 3.06 6.42
C LYS A 14 -9.24 2.15 7.44
N GLY A 15 -9.30 2.60 8.70
CA GLY A 15 -9.94 1.87 9.81
C GLY A 15 -9.12 0.71 10.39
N LYS A 16 -7.94 0.41 9.83
CA LYS A 16 -7.02 -0.59 10.37
C LYS A 16 -6.10 0.00 11.43
N THR A 17 -5.60 -0.86 12.32
CA THR A 17 -4.50 -0.53 13.21
C THR A 17 -3.20 -0.35 12.42
N LEU A 18 -2.21 0.35 12.99
CA LEU A 18 -0.90 0.53 12.34
C LEU A 18 -0.22 -0.80 11.99
N THR A 19 -0.36 -1.81 12.85
CA THR A 19 0.20 -3.15 12.61
C THR A 19 -0.45 -3.83 11.42
N GLU A 20 -1.78 -3.75 11.30
CA GLU A 20 -2.52 -4.32 10.17
C GLU A 20 -2.25 -3.56 8.87
N ALA A 21 -2.08 -2.23 8.94
CA ALA A 21 -1.71 -1.41 7.79
C ALA A 21 -0.29 -1.74 7.30
N LEU A 22 0.65 -2.06 8.20
CA LEU A 22 2.01 -2.53 7.85
C LEU A 22 2.02 -3.90 7.16
N ALA A 23 0.97 -4.71 7.32
CA ALA A 23 0.85 -6.00 6.67
C ALA A 23 0.35 -5.90 5.21
N ILE A 24 -0.02 -4.71 4.74
CA ILE A 24 -0.44 -4.48 3.35
C ILE A 24 0.78 -4.59 2.43
N THR A 25 0.79 -5.59 1.55
CA THR A 25 1.86 -5.84 0.58
C THR A 25 1.45 -5.43 -0.83
N LYS A 26 2.44 -5.29 -1.73
CA LYS A 26 2.21 -5.04 -3.16
C LYS A 26 1.32 -6.11 -3.81
N GLU A 27 1.44 -7.37 -3.38
CA GLU A 27 0.61 -8.49 -3.85
C GLU A 27 -0.84 -8.27 -3.42
N SER A 28 -1.07 -7.96 -2.14
CA SER A 28 -2.43 -7.70 -1.63
C SER A 28 -3.12 -6.55 -2.37
N VAL A 29 -2.36 -5.53 -2.79
CA VAL A 29 -2.88 -4.39 -3.56
C VAL A 29 -3.14 -4.77 -5.02
N ALA A 30 -2.27 -5.59 -5.63
CA ALA A 30 -2.48 -6.10 -6.98
C ALA A 30 -3.71 -7.02 -7.04
N ASP A 31 -3.88 -7.89 -6.04
CA ASP A 31 -5.02 -8.80 -5.90
C ASP A 31 -6.31 -8.00 -5.71
N ALA A 32 -6.28 -6.94 -4.88
CA ALA A 32 -7.43 -6.04 -4.68
C ALA A 32 -7.82 -5.25 -5.94
N LEU A 33 -6.94 -5.16 -6.93
CA LEU A 33 -7.17 -4.50 -8.22
C LEU A 33 -7.54 -5.50 -9.34
N ASP A 34 -7.93 -6.73 -9.00
CA ASP A 34 -8.21 -7.83 -9.94
C ASP A 34 -6.99 -8.22 -10.79
N GLY A 35 -5.80 -8.07 -10.20
CA GLY A 35 -4.53 -8.31 -10.84
C GLY A 35 -4.00 -7.11 -11.61
N LEU A 36 -2.67 -7.09 -11.79
CA LEU A 36 -1.99 -6.08 -12.59
C LEU A 36 -1.08 -6.77 -13.62
N PRO A 37 -0.97 -6.22 -14.84
CA PRO A 37 -0.02 -6.73 -15.82
C PRO A 37 1.40 -6.77 -15.22
N PRO A 38 2.23 -7.80 -15.52
CA PRO A 38 3.56 -7.97 -14.89
C PRO A 38 4.44 -6.72 -14.97
N GLN A 39 4.36 -6.00 -16.09
CA GLN A 39 5.12 -4.77 -16.35
C GLN A 39 4.69 -3.58 -15.47
N LYS A 40 3.50 -3.64 -14.85
CA LYS A 40 2.93 -2.60 -13.98
C LYS A 40 3.02 -2.97 -12.50
N MET A 41 3.44 -4.18 -12.15
CA MET A 41 3.65 -4.62 -10.77
C MET A 41 4.70 -3.78 -10.04
N HIS A 42 5.74 -3.31 -10.75
CA HIS A 42 6.75 -2.43 -10.14
C HIS A 42 6.17 -1.07 -9.69
N CYS A 43 5.16 -0.55 -10.41
CA CYS A 43 4.47 0.67 -10.01
C CYS A 43 3.61 0.47 -8.75
N SER A 44 3.25 -0.76 -8.40
CA SER A 44 2.54 -1.10 -7.17
C SER A 44 3.45 -1.10 -5.95
N ASN A 45 4.74 -1.40 -6.13
CA ASN A 45 5.73 -1.42 -5.04
C ASN A 45 5.82 -0.06 -4.34
N LEU A 46 5.76 1.02 -5.11
CA LEU A 46 5.96 2.37 -4.59
C LEU A 46 4.89 2.78 -3.57
N GLY A 47 3.65 2.31 -3.74
CA GLY A 47 2.55 2.64 -2.85
C GLY A 47 2.66 1.94 -1.49
N ALA A 48 2.97 0.64 -1.49
CA ALA A 48 3.09 -0.13 -0.25
C ALA A 48 4.31 0.36 0.58
N ASP A 49 5.42 0.64 -0.10
CA ASP A 49 6.60 1.22 0.53
C ASP A 49 6.32 2.63 1.09
N ALA A 50 5.53 3.45 0.38
CA ALA A 50 5.13 4.77 0.85
C ALA A 50 4.26 4.68 2.12
N LEU A 51 3.30 3.75 2.16
CA LEU A 51 2.48 3.53 3.36
C LEU A 51 3.36 3.10 4.55
N ARG A 52 4.30 2.19 4.32
CA ARG A 52 5.25 1.74 5.35
C ARG A 52 6.05 2.89 5.94
N LYS A 53 6.63 3.71 5.06
CA LYS A 53 7.40 4.91 5.46
C LYS A 53 6.56 5.93 6.20
N ALA A 54 5.31 6.14 5.78
CA ALA A 54 4.40 7.05 6.47
C ALA A 54 4.09 6.57 7.91
N ILE A 55 3.90 5.25 8.10
CA ILE A 55 3.69 4.66 9.43
C ILE A 55 4.96 4.76 10.27
N GLU A 56 6.13 4.49 9.70
CA GLU A 56 7.43 4.63 10.38
C GLU A 56 7.69 6.08 10.81
N ASP A 57 7.43 7.06 9.94
CA ASP A 57 7.53 8.50 10.26
C ASP A 57 6.59 8.88 11.40
N TYR A 58 5.32 8.45 11.36
CA TYR A 58 4.38 8.69 12.45
C TYR A 58 4.87 8.13 13.79
N ARG A 59 5.38 6.89 13.80
CA ARG A 59 5.92 6.25 15.02
C ARG A 59 7.18 6.93 15.55
N SER A 60 7.99 7.53 14.68
CA SER A 60 9.20 8.27 15.09
C SER A 60 8.90 9.62 15.75
N ARG A 61 7.67 10.12 15.61
CA ARG A 61 7.18 11.40 16.14
C ARG A 61 6.31 11.24 17.39
N LEU A 62 6.09 10.01 17.83
CA LEU A 62 5.50 9.69 19.15
C LEU A 62 6.57 9.79 20.23
#